data_AF-A0A2P5HXS1-F1
#
_entry.id   AF-A0A2P5HXS1-F1
#
_cell.length_a   1.000
_cell.length_b   1.000
_cell.length_c   1.000
_cell.angle_alpha   90.00
_cell.angle_beta   90.00
_cell.angle_gamma   90.00
#
_symmetry.space_group_name_H-M   'P 1'
#
loop_
_entity.id
_entity.type
_entity.pdbx_description
1 polymer ?
#
loop_
_entity_poly.entity_id
_entity_poly.type
_entity_poly.pdbx_seq_one_letter_code
_entity_poly.pdbx_strand_id
1 'polypeptide(L)'
;MDFEHICANWTAGSATCKKVGSIVAKDAKSFTGASTGLIASRSLERRAGSPVGSRKFRVPASIGDGPPQAPFGSRKYLWGNVPAYDVLQLGANEGDAYGDNLRLLFAASGDLRNVITTIAQTPDGYKHAVEVTINDHDLDVVARNVIILLVALVTVDVDQAAECIIHIWYSALLRDSDVDIIEKQVRPMIEAVCHKTEGKPGSNLLAKTWTFEHRSLRLVLQKRAWDALLCFVDCRRGLKADEAHAIRKAVTLAEDRKDYRDRNLSFQRNFHRVALTRFREDGLLLPFGTPRADFKHPNPQTWPMPDNADPLSGWSSKAVHETSIGPAKADLYGKLFVYLRQLLRAFLHRLSCKQQLSFCMYNVDASVLGDYVEAGSCSRIESPETNSHATLITLFMNAVEEIKHFDADGDTGLSSQDPNIKRVLEYLPASQMSLSPTSPLIFKVLTARDCVANHDNRFNRYVTKFGFAKAAEEAGAAMKKDNNVVEKWPFKLKLRHGQPGAQDEFDRLVCGGVSSKERYVEWRRV
;
A
#
# COMPACT_ATOMS: atom_id res chain seq x y z
N MET A 1 -28.05 5.22 -10.34
CA MET A 1 -27.75 6.00 -9.13
C MET A 1 -27.06 7.26 -9.59
N ASP A 2 -27.78 8.38 -9.55
CA ASP A 2 -27.25 9.68 -9.93
C ASP A 2 -26.16 10.09 -8.93
N PHE A 3 -24.95 10.33 -9.42
CA PHE A 3 -23.86 10.86 -8.61
C PHE A 3 -24.08 12.36 -8.44
N GLU A 4 -24.45 12.80 -7.23
CA GLU A 4 -24.34 14.21 -6.86
C GLU A 4 -22.86 14.60 -6.80
N HIS A 5 -22.42 15.43 -7.75
CA HIS A 5 -21.05 15.94 -7.80
C HIS A 5 -20.91 17.20 -6.90
N ILE A 6 -20.09 17.10 -5.86
CA ILE A 6 -19.78 18.21 -4.95
C ILE A 6 -18.78 19.17 -5.62
N CYS A 7 -19.08 20.47 -5.54
CA CYS A 7 -18.30 21.59 -6.08
C CYS A 7 -16.91 21.69 -5.40
N ALA A 8 -15.82 21.45 -6.15
CA ALA A 8 -14.43 21.47 -5.66
C ALA A 8 -13.95 22.82 -5.06
N ASN A 9 -14.64 23.93 -5.33
CA ASN A 9 -14.28 25.28 -4.87
C ASN A 9 -15.21 25.81 -3.75
N TRP A 10 -15.93 24.94 -3.06
CA TRP A 10 -16.82 25.40 -1.99
C TRP A 10 -16.04 25.81 -0.74
N THR A 11 -16.30 27.03 -0.27
CA THR A 11 -15.98 27.52 1.08
C THR A 11 -17.24 28.09 1.72
N ALA A 12 -17.32 28.02 3.05
CA ALA A 12 -18.38 28.68 3.82
C ALA A 12 -18.28 30.20 3.61
N GLY A 13 -19.13 30.74 2.73
CA GLY A 13 -19.12 32.13 2.28
C GLY A 13 -19.30 32.32 0.76
N SER A 14 -19.16 31.27 -0.05
CA SER A 14 -19.36 31.36 -1.50
C SER A 14 -20.86 31.38 -1.88
N ALA A 15 -21.40 32.57 -2.14
CA ALA A 15 -22.83 32.77 -2.47
C ALA A 15 -23.25 32.26 -3.87
N THR A 16 -22.34 31.72 -4.68
CA THR A 16 -22.58 31.45 -6.12
C THR A 16 -22.58 29.97 -6.54
N CYS A 17 -22.17 29.01 -5.70
CA CYS A 17 -22.22 27.58 -6.08
C CYS A 17 -23.51 26.90 -5.57
N LYS A 18 -24.48 26.64 -6.46
CA LYS A 18 -25.81 26.05 -6.15
C LYS A 18 -25.81 24.56 -5.75
N LYS A 19 -24.73 24.03 -5.17
CA LYS A 19 -24.57 22.62 -4.75
C LYS A 19 -24.79 21.54 -5.85
N VAL A 20 -25.10 21.90 -7.09
CA VAL A 20 -25.29 20.98 -8.22
C VAL A 20 -24.64 21.57 -9.48
N GLY A 21 -23.71 20.83 -10.09
CA GLY A 21 -23.07 21.21 -11.36
C GLY A 21 -23.62 20.38 -12.52
N SER A 22 -24.32 21.01 -13.47
CA SER A 22 -24.98 20.36 -14.62
C SER A 22 -24.27 20.54 -15.96
N ILE A 23 -23.06 21.12 -16.01
CA ILE A 23 -22.40 21.44 -17.28
C ILE A 23 -21.10 20.64 -17.45
N VAL A 24 -21.17 19.70 -18.40
CA VAL A 24 -20.09 18.84 -18.88
C VAL A 24 -19.31 19.59 -19.95
N ALA A 25 -18.04 19.90 -19.69
CA ALA A 25 -17.08 20.12 -20.76
C ALA A 25 -16.60 18.74 -21.25
N LYS A 26 -16.90 18.40 -22.51
CA LYS A 26 -16.61 17.08 -23.11
C LYS A 26 -15.15 16.63 -23.05
N ASP A 27 -14.20 17.53 -22.74
CA ASP A 27 -12.75 17.26 -22.70
C ASP A 27 -12.03 17.74 -21.42
N ALA A 28 -12.72 17.93 -20.30
CA ALA A 28 -12.08 18.38 -19.06
C ALA A 28 -11.20 17.29 -18.42
N LYS A 29 -9.87 17.45 -18.51
CA LYS A 29 -8.84 16.56 -17.90
C LYS A 29 -8.69 16.72 -16.37
N SER A 30 -9.40 17.66 -15.75
CA SER A 30 -9.55 17.85 -14.30
C SER A 30 -10.74 18.76 -13.99
N PHE A 31 -11.37 18.60 -12.81
CA PHE A 31 -12.53 19.39 -12.36
C PHE A 31 -12.12 20.86 -12.11
N THR A 32 -12.68 21.81 -12.87
CA THR A 32 -12.69 23.25 -12.52
C THR A 32 -14.02 23.87 -12.98
N GLY A 33 -14.71 24.58 -12.08
CA GLY A 33 -15.96 25.28 -12.38
C GLY A 33 -15.74 26.66 -12.99
N ALA A 34 -16.50 26.96 -14.04
CA ALA A 34 -16.82 28.24 -14.71
C ALA A 34 -15.68 29.26 -15.03
N SER A 35 -15.67 29.69 -16.31
CA SER A 35 -14.92 30.78 -16.99
C SER A 35 -13.39 30.90 -16.83
N THR A 36 -12.75 30.20 -15.90
CA THR A 36 -11.29 30.24 -15.67
C THR A 36 -10.53 28.97 -16.12
N GLY A 37 -11.25 27.97 -16.65
CA GLY A 37 -10.70 26.65 -17.01
C GLY A 37 -9.54 26.66 -18.02
N LEU A 38 -9.46 27.66 -18.90
CA LEU A 38 -8.35 27.82 -19.85
C LEU A 38 -7.05 28.34 -19.21
N ILE A 39 -7.15 29.13 -18.13
CA ILE A 39 -5.98 29.66 -17.43
C ILE A 39 -5.45 28.63 -16.42
N ALA A 40 -6.36 27.92 -15.75
CA ALA A 40 -6.03 26.84 -14.83
C ALA A 40 -5.47 25.59 -15.54
N SER A 41 -6.02 25.21 -16.70
CA SER A 41 -5.42 24.14 -17.53
C SER A 41 -4.01 24.52 -18.01
N ARG A 42 -3.80 25.74 -18.50
CA ARG A 42 -2.44 26.22 -18.90
C ARG A 42 -1.47 26.35 -17.72
N SER A 43 -1.93 26.60 -16.50
CA SER A 43 -1.06 26.63 -15.31
C SER A 43 -0.75 25.22 -14.80
N LEU A 44 -1.72 24.30 -14.85
CA LEU A 44 -1.54 22.88 -14.56
C LEU A 44 -0.68 22.19 -15.61
N GLU A 45 -0.82 22.53 -16.90
CA GLU A 45 0.05 22.06 -17.98
C GLU A 45 1.48 22.58 -17.82
N ARG A 46 1.65 23.83 -17.36
CA ARG A 46 2.97 24.36 -16.96
C ARG A 46 3.55 23.62 -15.76
N ARG A 47 2.74 23.28 -14.76
CA ARG A 47 3.16 22.45 -13.60
C ARG A 47 3.40 20.98 -13.99
N ALA A 48 2.71 20.48 -15.00
CA ALA A 48 2.86 19.13 -15.57
C ALA A 48 4.00 19.04 -16.60
N GLY A 49 4.57 20.19 -16.98
CA GLY A 49 5.68 20.32 -17.93
C GLY A 49 6.91 19.50 -17.50
N SER A 50 7.84 19.31 -18.44
CA SER A 50 9.04 18.50 -18.26
C SER A 50 9.79 18.83 -16.96
N PRO A 51 10.37 17.82 -16.28
CA PRO A 51 11.28 18.07 -15.16
C PRO A 51 12.32 19.12 -15.56
N VAL A 52 12.68 20.00 -14.64
CA VAL A 52 13.51 21.20 -14.88
C VAL A 52 14.89 20.86 -15.49
N GLY A 53 15.28 19.59 -15.56
CA GLY A 53 16.48 19.10 -16.22
C GLY A 53 16.52 19.15 -17.76
N SER A 54 15.44 19.49 -18.48
CA SER A 54 15.50 19.48 -19.97
C SER A 54 16.06 20.77 -20.60
N ARG A 55 16.48 21.78 -19.82
CA ARG A 55 16.97 23.07 -20.39
C ARG A 55 18.27 23.63 -19.79
N LYS A 56 18.88 23.00 -18.78
CA LYS A 56 20.27 23.29 -18.36
C LYS A 56 20.94 21.99 -17.92
N PHE A 57 22.00 21.60 -18.63
CA PHE A 57 22.82 20.44 -18.30
C PHE A 57 23.53 20.66 -16.94
N ARG A 58 22.88 20.28 -15.84
CA ARG A 58 23.57 20.00 -14.58
C ARG A 58 23.89 18.51 -14.59
N VAL A 59 25.16 18.15 -14.40
CA VAL A 59 25.53 16.75 -14.17
C VAL A 59 24.82 16.32 -12.88
N PRO A 60 23.91 15.32 -12.93
CA PRO A 60 23.25 14.81 -11.74
C PRO A 60 24.29 14.35 -10.73
N ALA A 61 24.08 14.61 -9.44
CA ALA A 61 25.01 14.15 -8.39
C ALA A 61 25.17 12.61 -8.37
N SER A 62 24.27 11.89 -9.05
CA SER A 62 24.31 10.44 -9.25
C SER A 62 25.28 9.96 -10.34
N ILE A 63 26.05 10.84 -10.99
CA ILE A 63 27.02 10.50 -12.05
C ILE A 63 28.43 10.81 -11.56
N GLY A 64 28.82 10.09 -10.52
CA GLY A 64 30.17 9.99 -9.97
C GLY A 64 30.28 8.72 -9.11
N ASP A 65 31.47 8.41 -8.59
CA ASP A 65 31.73 7.32 -7.61
C ASP A 65 31.05 7.55 -6.24
N GLY A 66 29.93 8.28 -6.23
CA GLY A 66 29.11 8.47 -5.06
C GLY A 66 28.49 7.15 -4.61
N PRO A 67 28.30 6.96 -3.30
CA PRO A 67 27.72 5.74 -2.78
C PRO A 67 26.35 5.47 -3.41
N PRO A 68 25.93 4.18 -3.52
CA PRO A 68 24.59 3.82 -3.95
C PRO A 68 23.57 4.67 -3.18
N GLN A 69 22.54 5.16 -3.88
CA GLN A 69 21.61 6.15 -3.35
C GLN A 69 21.14 5.78 -1.95
N ALA A 70 21.70 6.47 -0.94
CA ALA A 70 21.45 6.12 0.44
C ALA A 70 19.96 6.30 0.76
N PRO A 71 19.36 5.42 1.58
CA PRO A 71 18.01 5.65 2.09
C PRO A 71 17.94 7.01 2.78
N PHE A 72 16.90 7.79 2.50
CA PHE A 72 16.70 9.13 3.07
C PHE A 72 15.36 9.21 3.80
N GLY A 73 15.35 9.95 4.91
CA GLY A 73 14.23 9.95 5.84
C GLY A 73 14.31 8.79 6.83
N SER A 74 13.18 8.50 7.44
CA SER A 74 13.06 7.39 8.38
C SER A 74 13.11 6.05 7.66
N ARG A 75 13.53 5.01 8.37
CA ARG A 75 13.48 3.63 7.89
C ARG A 75 12.19 2.90 8.28
N LYS A 76 11.25 3.57 8.96
CA LYS A 76 9.95 3.00 9.33
C LYS A 76 9.01 2.94 8.12
N TYR A 77 8.30 1.84 7.96
CA TYR A 77 7.30 1.66 6.90
C TYR A 77 5.90 2.00 7.42
N LEU A 78 5.23 2.96 6.76
CA LEU A 78 3.88 3.39 7.15
C LEU A 78 2.77 2.55 6.52
N TRP A 79 3.08 1.82 5.45
CA TRP A 79 2.13 0.98 4.74
C TRP A 79 2.89 0.00 3.85
N GLY A 80 2.16 -0.98 3.31
CA GLY A 80 2.69 -2.02 2.46
C GLY A 80 3.36 -1.47 1.20
N ASN A 81 4.47 -2.11 0.82
CA ASN A 81 5.29 -1.78 -0.34
C ASN A 81 5.07 -2.75 -1.53
N VAL A 82 4.10 -3.66 -1.42
CA VAL A 82 3.62 -4.50 -2.52
C VAL A 82 2.08 -4.44 -2.56
N PRO A 83 1.45 -4.65 -3.73
CA PRO A 83 -0.01 -4.73 -3.86
C PRO A 83 -0.69 -5.75 -2.96
N ALA A 84 -1.87 -5.40 -2.45
CA ALA A 84 -2.75 -6.28 -1.69
C ALA A 84 -3.31 -7.43 -2.55
N TYR A 85 -3.47 -8.60 -1.93
CA TYR A 85 -4.09 -9.78 -2.52
C TYR A 85 -5.22 -10.28 -1.64
N ASP A 86 -6.28 -10.80 -2.27
CA ASP A 86 -7.15 -11.77 -1.63
C ASP A 86 -6.34 -13.07 -1.50
N VAL A 87 -5.97 -13.42 -0.26
CA VAL A 87 -5.16 -14.60 0.02
C VAL A 87 -5.97 -15.89 0.07
N LEU A 88 -7.30 -15.78 0.02
CA LEU A 88 -8.21 -16.91 -0.07
C LEU A 88 -8.51 -17.22 -1.53
N GLN A 89 -9.03 -16.24 -2.27
CA GLN A 89 -9.69 -16.47 -3.56
C GLN A 89 -10.68 -17.64 -3.46
N LEU A 90 -11.54 -17.55 -2.43
CA LEU A 90 -12.32 -18.70 -1.92
C LEU A 90 -13.05 -19.46 -3.02
N GLY A 91 -13.75 -18.75 -3.92
CA GLY A 91 -14.48 -19.37 -5.02
C GLY A 91 -13.60 -20.10 -6.03
N ALA A 92 -12.36 -19.65 -6.24
CA ALA A 92 -11.42 -20.25 -7.19
C ALA A 92 -10.61 -21.41 -6.58
N ASN A 93 -10.32 -21.37 -5.28
CA ASN A 93 -9.44 -22.35 -4.62
C ASN A 93 -10.19 -23.43 -3.84
N GLU A 94 -11.23 -23.06 -3.08
CA GLU A 94 -12.05 -23.96 -2.27
C GLU A 94 -13.46 -24.18 -2.85
N GLY A 95 -13.91 -23.29 -3.72
CA GLY A 95 -15.23 -23.30 -4.36
C GLY A 95 -16.30 -22.56 -3.57
N ASP A 96 -17.35 -22.11 -4.26
CA ASP A 96 -18.46 -21.36 -3.66
C ASP A 96 -19.27 -22.18 -2.62
N ALA A 97 -19.13 -23.51 -2.66
CA ALA A 97 -19.78 -24.43 -1.74
C ALA A 97 -18.93 -24.76 -0.49
N TYR A 98 -17.79 -24.09 -0.29
CA TYR A 98 -16.96 -24.32 0.90
C TYR A 98 -17.75 -24.06 2.18
N GLY A 99 -17.88 -25.11 3.01
CA GLY A 99 -18.84 -25.18 4.11
C GLY A 99 -18.23 -25.20 5.51
N ASP A 100 -16.92 -24.98 5.62
CA ASP A 100 -16.19 -25.01 6.90
C ASP A 100 -15.76 -23.60 7.33
N ASN A 101 -15.34 -23.47 8.59
CA ASN A 101 -14.80 -22.21 9.10
C ASN A 101 -13.46 -21.88 8.44
N LEU A 102 -13.19 -20.58 8.27
CA LEU A 102 -11.93 -20.08 7.75
C LEU A 102 -11.07 -19.58 8.90
N ARG A 103 -9.83 -20.04 8.97
CA ARG A 103 -8.85 -19.55 9.94
C ARG A 103 -7.60 -19.06 9.23
N LEU A 104 -7.39 -17.75 9.21
CA LEU A 104 -6.37 -17.05 8.45
C LEU A 104 -5.23 -16.59 9.36
N LEU A 105 -3.99 -16.76 8.92
CA LEU A 105 -2.80 -16.27 9.62
C LEU A 105 -2.01 -15.29 8.76
N PHE A 106 -1.87 -14.07 9.26
CA PHE A 106 -0.98 -13.04 8.74
C PHE A 106 0.19 -12.86 9.72
N ALA A 107 1.16 -13.78 9.66
CA ALA A 107 2.24 -13.90 10.65
C ALA A 107 3.24 -12.72 10.64
N ALA A 108 3.46 -12.11 9.49
CA ALA A 108 4.22 -10.87 9.31
C ALA A 108 3.40 -9.96 8.40
N SER A 109 2.30 -9.46 8.97
CA SER A 109 1.21 -8.86 8.22
C SER A 109 1.61 -7.56 7.50
N GLY A 110 2.51 -6.77 8.09
CA GLY A 110 2.62 -5.36 7.74
C GLY A 110 1.31 -4.65 8.04
N ASP A 111 0.79 -3.88 7.08
CA ASP A 111 -0.51 -3.23 7.23
C ASP A 111 -1.70 -4.17 6.87
N LEU A 112 -2.92 -3.70 7.12
CA LEU A 112 -4.14 -4.50 6.95
C LEU A 112 -4.58 -4.71 5.49
N ARG A 113 -3.78 -4.32 4.49
CA ARG A 113 -4.23 -4.31 3.09
C ARG A 113 -4.67 -5.69 2.60
N ASN A 114 -3.93 -6.75 2.96
CA ASN A 114 -4.29 -8.13 2.59
C ASN A 114 -5.49 -8.63 3.40
N VAL A 115 -5.56 -8.31 4.69
CA VAL A 115 -6.69 -8.67 5.57
C VAL A 115 -8.00 -8.09 5.04
N ILE A 116 -8.01 -6.79 4.78
CA ILE A 116 -9.18 -6.05 4.29
C ILE A 116 -9.57 -6.54 2.89
N THR A 117 -8.59 -6.74 1.99
CA THR A 117 -8.86 -7.26 0.64
C THR A 117 -9.50 -8.63 0.69
N THR A 118 -8.95 -9.54 1.49
CA THR A 118 -9.44 -10.92 1.63
C THR A 118 -10.85 -10.96 2.22
N ILE A 119 -11.11 -10.22 3.29
CA ILE A 119 -12.44 -10.20 3.91
C ILE A 119 -13.46 -9.54 2.97
N ALA A 120 -13.11 -8.41 2.34
CA ALA A 120 -14.01 -7.71 1.42
C ALA A 120 -14.39 -8.54 0.19
N GLN A 121 -13.50 -9.43 -0.26
CA GLN A 121 -13.71 -10.29 -1.43
C GLN A 121 -14.27 -11.67 -1.09
N THR A 122 -14.49 -11.96 0.20
CA THR A 122 -15.16 -13.20 0.62
C THR A 122 -16.60 -13.23 0.05
N PRO A 123 -17.01 -14.30 -0.65
CA PRO A 123 -18.32 -14.38 -1.29
C PRO A 123 -19.50 -14.12 -0.34
N ASP A 124 -20.54 -13.44 -0.83
CA ASP A 124 -21.76 -13.15 -0.05
C ASP A 124 -22.51 -14.40 0.42
N GLY A 125 -22.37 -15.51 -0.31
CA GLY A 125 -22.92 -16.81 0.07
C GLY A 125 -22.22 -17.46 1.26
N TYR A 126 -20.97 -17.11 1.56
CA TYR A 126 -20.21 -17.74 2.64
C TYR A 126 -20.64 -17.18 4.01
N LYS A 127 -21.16 -18.06 4.88
CA LYS A 127 -21.76 -17.71 6.18
C LYS A 127 -21.06 -18.33 7.41
N HIS A 128 -20.04 -19.16 7.20
CA HIS A 128 -19.31 -19.82 8.29
C HIS A 128 -18.35 -18.86 8.99
N ALA A 129 -17.83 -19.23 10.16
CA ALA A 129 -16.98 -18.33 10.95
C ALA A 129 -15.68 -17.99 10.21
N VAL A 130 -15.17 -16.79 10.42
CA VAL A 130 -13.85 -16.35 9.95
C VAL A 130 -13.06 -15.89 11.15
N GLU A 131 -11.93 -16.54 11.38
CA GLU A 131 -10.99 -16.22 12.45
C GLU A 131 -9.70 -15.71 11.81
N VAL A 132 -9.28 -14.50 12.17
CA VAL A 132 -8.12 -13.84 11.57
C VAL A 132 -7.07 -13.56 12.64
N THR A 133 -5.93 -14.22 12.54
CA THR A 133 -4.75 -13.95 13.38
C THR A 133 -3.78 -13.03 12.65
N ILE A 134 -3.43 -11.90 13.26
CA ILE A 134 -2.58 -10.85 12.68
C ILE A 134 -1.39 -10.62 13.61
N ASN A 135 -0.17 -10.59 13.07
CA ASN A 135 1.03 -10.30 13.84
C ASN A 135 1.95 -9.35 13.06
N ASP A 136 2.63 -8.49 13.80
CA ASP A 136 3.82 -7.78 13.33
C ASP A 136 4.75 -7.48 14.51
N HIS A 137 6.05 -7.46 14.26
CA HIS A 137 7.06 -7.11 15.26
C HIS A 137 7.11 -5.60 15.56
N ASP A 138 6.73 -4.74 14.61
CA ASP A 138 6.79 -3.28 14.77
C ASP A 138 5.52 -2.76 15.45
N LEU A 139 5.69 -2.18 16.64
CA LEU A 139 4.59 -1.64 17.43
C LEU A 139 3.85 -0.52 16.70
N ASP A 140 4.52 0.32 15.90
CA ASP A 140 3.84 1.39 15.15
C ASP A 140 2.86 0.79 14.12
N VAL A 141 3.23 -0.32 13.50
CA VAL A 141 2.39 -1.05 12.55
C VAL A 141 1.21 -1.69 13.28
N VAL A 142 1.47 -2.38 14.39
CA VAL A 142 0.41 -3.02 15.20
C VAL A 142 -0.57 -1.97 15.74
N ALA A 143 -0.07 -0.86 16.28
CA ALA A 143 -0.89 0.21 16.83
C ALA A 143 -1.83 0.80 15.77
N ARG A 144 -1.32 1.12 14.57
CA ARG A 144 -2.14 1.61 13.45
C ARG A 144 -3.22 0.60 13.06
N ASN A 145 -2.84 -0.67 12.92
CA ASN A 145 -3.76 -1.74 12.54
C ASN A 145 -4.88 -1.91 13.60
N VAL A 146 -4.54 -1.87 14.89
CA VAL A 146 -5.51 -1.91 15.98
C VAL A 146 -6.49 -0.73 15.90
N ILE A 147 -5.98 0.49 15.68
CA ILE A 147 -6.82 1.69 15.60
C ILE A 147 -7.75 1.61 14.39
N ILE A 148 -7.27 1.19 13.22
CA ILE A 148 -8.10 1.00 12.02
C ILE A 148 -9.22 -0.02 12.27
N LEU A 149 -8.91 -1.16 12.90
CA LEU A 149 -9.93 -2.18 13.21
C LEU A 149 -10.92 -1.67 14.26
N LEU A 150 -10.47 -0.97 15.30
CA LEU A 150 -11.37 -0.39 16.29
C LEU A 150 -12.30 0.64 15.64
N VAL A 151 -11.80 1.54 14.80
CA VAL A 151 -12.63 2.48 14.02
C VAL A 151 -13.68 1.75 13.19
N ALA A 152 -13.28 0.68 12.49
CA ALA A 152 -14.18 -0.13 11.68
C ALA A 152 -15.27 -0.86 12.50
N LEU A 153 -14.98 -1.19 13.77
CA LEU A 153 -15.88 -1.94 14.65
C LEU A 153 -16.81 -1.03 15.48
N VAL A 154 -16.39 0.18 15.82
CA VAL A 154 -17.16 1.11 16.68
C VAL A 154 -18.01 2.09 15.89
N THR A 155 -17.60 2.44 14.66
CA THR A 155 -18.25 3.50 13.89
C THR A 155 -19.44 2.94 13.10
N VAL A 156 -20.63 3.47 13.37
CA VAL A 156 -21.89 3.00 12.74
C VAL A 156 -22.01 3.48 11.29
N ASP A 157 -21.61 4.72 11.00
CA ASP A 157 -21.66 5.27 9.64
C ASP A 157 -20.52 4.70 8.81
N VAL A 158 -20.88 3.88 7.81
CA VAL A 158 -19.94 3.17 6.94
C VAL A 158 -19.04 4.13 6.14
N ASP A 159 -19.57 5.26 5.70
CA ASP A 159 -18.83 6.23 4.90
C ASP A 159 -17.85 7.01 5.76
N GLN A 160 -18.31 7.43 6.93
CA GLN A 160 -17.48 8.10 7.92
C GLN A 160 -16.34 7.18 8.38
N ALA A 161 -16.63 5.91 8.65
CA ALA A 161 -15.64 4.91 9.01
C ALA A 161 -14.61 4.69 7.90
N ALA A 162 -15.06 4.50 6.65
CA ALA A 162 -14.18 4.28 5.52
C ALA A 162 -13.24 5.47 5.28
N GLU A 163 -13.76 6.71 5.31
CA GLU A 163 -12.92 7.90 5.14
C GLU A 163 -11.96 8.11 6.31
N CYS A 164 -12.41 7.91 7.55
CA CYS A 164 -11.56 8.00 8.74
C CYS A 164 -10.40 7.00 8.65
N ILE A 165 -10.67 5.75 8.24
CA ILE A 165 -9.64 4.73 8.02
C ILE A 165 -8.63 5.16 6.95
N ILE A 166 -9.08 5.70 5.82
CA ILE A 166 -8.17 6.20 4.76
C ILE A 166 -7.26 7.30 5.32
N HIS A 167 -7.81 8.23 6.11
CA HIS A 167 -7.03 9.33 6.67
C HIS A 167 -6.02 8.86 7.71
N ILE A 168 -6.41 7.95 8.61
CA ILE A 168 -5.51 7.32 9.59
C ILE A 168 -4.36 6.61 8.88
N TRP A 169 -4.64 5.93 7.78
CA TRP A 169 -3.67 5.11 7.08
C TRP A 169 -2.70 5.92 6.21
N TYR A 170 -3.19 6.94 5.49
CA TYR A 170 -2.46 7.56 4.39
C TYR A 170 -2.34 9.08 4.43
N SER A 171 -3.04 9.76 5.35
CA SER A 171 -3.06 11.24 5.40
C SER A 171 -2.31 11.80 6.61
N ALA A 172 -1.44 12.78 6.35
CA ALA A 172 -0.60 13.45 7.35
C ALA A 172 -1.39 14.21 8.43
N LEU A 173 -2.59 14.66 8.07
CA LEU A 173 -3.50 15.37 8.95
C LEU A 173 -4.86 14.68 8.93
N LEU A 174 -5.63 14.92 9.98
CA LEU A 174 -6.97 14.40 10.24
C LEU A 174 -7.99 15.55 10.34
N ARG A 175 -9.26 15.23 10.06
CA ARG A 175 -10.38 16.14 10.27
C ARG A 175 -10.83 16.14 11.72
N ASP A 176 -11.54 17.19 12.12
CA ASP A 176 -12.24 17.25 13.43
C ASP A 176 -13.11 16.01 13.66
N SER A 177 -13.83 15.53 12.64
CA SER A 177 -14.66 14.32 12.73
C SER A 177 -13.86 13.03 12.92
N ASP A 178 -12.67 12.95 12.32
CA ASP A 178 -11.81 11.75 12.44
C ASP A 178 -11.20 11.69 13.85
N VAL A 179 -10.74 12.84 14.36
CA VAL A 179 -10.26 12.99 15.74
C VAL A 179 -11.35 12.65 16.74
N ASP A 180 -12.57 13.12 16.52
CA ASP A 180 -13.70 12.81 17.40
C ASP A 180 -13.98 11.31 17.49
N ILE A 181 -13.88 10.55 16.39
CA ILE A 181 -14.02 9.08 16.44
C ILE A 181 -12.89 8.48 17.28
N ILE A 182 -11.64 8.86 17.02
CA ILE A 182 -10.48 8.31 17.71
C ILE A 182 -10.54 8.63 19.21
N GLU A 183 -10.75 9.89 19.58
CA GLU A 183 -10.69 10.34 20.97
C GLU A 183 -11.93 9.97 21.79
N LYS A 184 -13.13 9.98 21.19
CA LYS A 184 -14.37 9.72 21.94
C LYS A 184 -14.78 8.24 21.93
N GLN A 185 -14.38 7.47 20.91
CA GLN A 185 -14.81 6.07 20.78
C GLN A 185 -13.65 5.09 20.98
N VAL A 186 -12.48 5.33 20.38
CA VAL A 186 -11.35 4.38 20.42
C VAL A 186 -10.50 4.54 21.69
N ARG A 187 -10.10 5.77 22.01
CA ARG A 187 -9.21 6.09 23.15
C ARG A 187 -9.73 5.58 24.50
N PRO A 188 -11.02 5.74 24.88
CA PRO A 188 -11.52 5.25 26.17
C PRO A 188 -11.39 3.73 26.32
N MET A 189 -11.49 2.98 25.21
CA MET A 189 -11.36 1.52 25.21
C MET A 189 -9.94 1.08 25.58
N ILE A 190 -8.93 1.83 25.14
CA ILE A 190 -7.51 1.56 25.41
C ILE A 190 -7.14 2.09 26.80
N GLU A 191 -7.61 3.29 27.16
CA GLU A 191 -7.38 3.90 28.49
C GLU A 191 -7.89 3.01 29.62
N ALA A 192 -9.07 2.40 29.45
CA ALA A 192 -9.62 1.48 30.43
C ALA A 192 -8.72 0.26 30.70
N VAL A 193 -7.99 -0.23 29.68
CA VAL A 193 -7.03 -1.33 29.83
C VAL A 193 -5.79 -0.86 30.58
N CYS A 194 -5.25 0.31 30.21
CA CYS A 194 -4.05 0.87 30.82
C CYS A 194 -4.29 1.20 32.30
N HIS A 195 -5.40 1.85 32.64
CA HIS A 195 -5.78 2.14 34.03
C HIS A 195 -5.95 0.84 34.86
N LYS A 196 -6.60 -0.20 34.31
CA LYS A 196 -6.76 -1.49 34.99
C LYS A 196 -5.42 -2.21 35.23
N THR A 197 -4.35 -1.81 34.54
CA THR A 197 -3.06 -2.52 34.54
C THR A 197 -1.87 -1.65 34.95
N GLU A 198 -2.13 -0.46 35.50
CA GLU A 198 -1.12 0.56 35.85
C GLU A 198 0.01 0.00 36.74
N GLY A 199 -0.32 -0.81 37.75
CA GLY A 199 0.65 -1.41 38.67
C GLY A 199 1.36 -2.69 38.18
N LYS A 200 1.09 -3.16 36.96
CA LYS A 200 1.71 -4.39 36.44
C LYS A 200 3.09 -4.10 35.81
N PRO A 201 4.07 -5.01 35.94
CA PRO A 201 5.36 -4.89 35.26
C PRO A 201 5.22 -4.71 33.75
N GLY A 202 6.09 -3.87 33.16
CA GLY A 202 6.07 -3.54 31.73
C GLY A 202 6.26 -4.74 30.80
N SER A 203 6.93 -5.79 31.26
CA SER A 203 7.17 -7.05 30.53
C SER A 203 5.97 -7.99 30.51
N ASN A 204 4.96 -7.78 31.36
CA ASN A 204 3.82 -8.69 31.45
C ASN A 204 3.04 -8.70 30.15
N LEU A 205 2.77 -9.89 29.64
CA LEU A 205 1.87 -10.08 28.50
C LEU A 205 0.43 -9.97 28.98
N LEU A 206 -0.35 -9.10 28.33
CA LEU A 206 -1.72 -8.77 28.69
C LEU A 206 -2.61 -8.91 27.47
N ALA A 207 -3.74 -9.61 27.64
CA ALA A 207 -4.75 -9.78 26.62
C ALA A 207 -6.02 -9.02 26.98
N LYS A 208 -6.63 -8.38 25.99
CA LYS A 208 -7.98 -7.81 26.07
C LYS A 208 -8.79 -8.24 24.85
N THR A 209 -10.01 -8.72 25.10
CA THR A 209 -11.00 -8.95 24.05
C THR A 209 -12.10 -7.89 24.16
N TRP A 210 -12.41 -7.26 23.04
CA TRP A 210 -13.61 -6.46 22.82
C TRP A 210 -14.58 -7.24 21.92
N THR A 211 -15.87 -7.23 22.25
CA THR A 211 -16.90 -7.99 21.53
C THR A 211 -17.98 -7.03 21.04
N PHE A 212 -18.38 -7.18 19.78
CA PHE A 212 -19.34 -6.35 19.06
C PHE A 212 -20.36 -7.24 18.34
N GLU A 213 -21.36 -7.71 19.07
CA GLU A 213 -22.34 -8.70 18.59
C GLU A 213 -21.65 -9.96 18.04
N HIS A 214 -21.65 -10.16 16.72
CA HIS A 214 -21.04 -11.29 16.01
C HIS A 214 -19.55 -11.12 15.73
N ARG A 215 -18.94 -10.02 16.19
CA ARG A 215 -17.53 -9.70 15.94
C ARG A 215 -16.73 -9.62 17.22
N SER A 216 -15.43 -9.87 17.13
CA SER A 216 -14.52 -9.61 18.25
C SER A 216 -13.14 -9.18 17.80
N LEU A 217 -12.47 -8.39 18.65
CA LEU A 217 -11.06 -8.06 18.53
C LEU A 217 -10.36 -8.42 19.85
N ARG A 218 -9.46 -9.40 19.78
CA ARG A 218 -8.54 -9.74 20.87
C ARG A 218 -7.17 -9.16 20.55
N LEU A 219 -6.63 -8.38 21.48
CA LEU A 219 -5.29 -7.79 21.38
C LEU A 219 -4.42 -8.31 22.52
N VAL A 220 -3.25 -8.83 22.17
CA VAL A 220 -2.25 -9.33 23.11
C VAL A 220 -0.97 -8.51 22.96
N LEU A 221 -0.64 -7.74 23.98
CA LEU A 221 0.55 -6.89 24.01
C LEU A 221 1.24 -6.98 25.37
N GLN A 222 2.54 -6.71 25.39
CA GLN A 222 3.22 -6.41 26.64
C GLN A 222 2.64 -5.13 27.26
N LYS A 223 2.61 -5.03 28.59
CA LYS A 223 2.07 -3.87 29.31
C LYS A 223 2.67 -2.54 28.82
N ARG A 224 3.99 -2.49 28.60
CA ARG A 224 4.66 -1.29 28.04
C ARG A 224 4.14 -0.90 26.65
N ALA A 225 3.73 -1.87 25.83
CA ALA A 225 3.18 -1.64 24.51
C ALA A 225 1.71 -1.18 24.59
N TRP A 226 0.95 -1.63 25.59
CA TRP A 226 -0.35 -1.05 25.93
C TRP A 226 -0.24 0.43 26.32
N ASP A 227 0.70 0.77 27.20
CA ASP A 227 0.93 2.15 27.60
C ASP A 227 1.32 3.02 26.39
N ALA A 228 2.21 2.51 25.53
CA ALA A 228 2.62 3.19 24.31
C ALA A 228 1.47 3.36 23.31
N LEU A 229 0.54 2.40 23.22
CA LEU A 229 -0.62 2.44 22.33
C LEU A 229 -1.50 3.69 22.58
N LEU A 230 -1.56 4.19 23.81
CA LEU A 230 -2.28 5.44 24.13
C LEU A 230 -1.72 6.66 23.39
N CYS A 231 -0.41 6.72 23.17
CA CYS A 231 0.20 7.81 22.42
C CYS A 231 -0.24 7.84 20.95
N PHE A 232 -0.64 6.69 20.37
CA PHE A 232 -1.09 6.60 18.98
C PHE A 232 -2.55 7.04 18.77
N VAL A 233 -3.31 7.27 19.84
CA VAL A 233 -4.69 7.77 19.79
C VAL A 233 -4.84 9.19 20.37
N ASP A 234 -3.73 9.80 20.80
CA ASP A 234 -3.71 11.14 21.36
C ASP A 234 -3.49 12.19 20.25
N CYS A 235 -4.55 12.51 19.51
CA CYS A 235 -4.46 13.36 18.32
C CYS A 235 -4.16 14.83 18.63
N ARG A 236 -4.52 15.30 19.84
CA ARG A 236 -4.32 16.69 20.27
C ARG A 236 -3.02 16.93 21.05
N ARG A 237 -2.34 15.87 21.47
CA ARG A 237 -1.07 15.96 22.17
C ARG A 237 0.07 15.78 21.18
N GLY A 238 0.81 16.85 20.92
CA GLY A 238 2.03 16.78 20.12
C GLY A 238 2.21 17.99 19.22
N LEU A 239 2.61 17.71 17.99
CA LEU A 239 2.92 18.72 16.98
C LEU A 239 1.69 19.53 16.59
N LYS A 240 1.88 20.77 16.16
CA LYS A 240 0.88 21.52 15.40
C LYS A 240 0.86 21.05 13.94
N ALA A 241 -0.24 21.31 13.21
CA ALA A 241 -0.35 21.00 11.78
C ALA A 241 0.85 21.50 10.96
N ASP A 242 1.25 22.76 11.18
CA ASP A 242 2.37 23.37 10.47
C ASP A 242 3.71 22.68 10.76
N GLU A 243 3.92 22.22 12.00
CA GLU A 243 5.14 21.53 12.42
C GLU A 243 5.19 20.11 11.81
N ALA A 244 4.08 19.37 11.86
CA ALA A 244 3.96 18.05 11.24
C ALA A 244 4.21 18.13 9.73
N HIS A 245 3.65 19.15 9.08
CA HIS A 245 3.86 19.43 7.67
C HIS A 245 5.31 19.78 7.35
N ALA A 246 5.96 20.61 8.17
CA ALA A 246 7.36 20.97 8.01
C ALA A 246 8.28 19.75 8.14
N ILE A 247 8.08 18.90 9.15
CA ILE A 247 8.84 17.65 9.35
C ILE A 247 8.68 16.74 8.13
N ARG A 248 7.45 16.56 7.64
CA ARG A 248 7.19 15.72 6.48
C ARG A 248 7.84 16.28 5.21
N LYS A 249 7.77 17.58 4.98
CA LYS A 249 8.40 18.25 3.83
C LYS A 249 9.93 18.19 3.88
N ALA A 250 10.52 18.29 5.07
CA ALA A 250 11.96 18.14 5.26
C ALA A 250 12.48 16.77 4.76
N VAL A 251 11.60 15.76 4.69
CA VAL A 251 11.92 14.45 4.12
C VAL A 251 11.49 14.35 2.66
N THR A 252 10.19 14.54 2.40
CA THR A 252 9.57 14.27 1.07
C THR A 252 9.94 15.29 0.00
N LEU A 253 10.39 16.49 0.37
CA LEU A 253 10.79 17.58 -0.52
C LEU A 253 12.21 18.11 -0.27
N ALA A 254 13.06 17.35 0.44
CA ALA A 254 14.44 17.73 0.72
C ALA A 254 15.21 18.18 -0.53
N GLU A 255 15.93 19.31 -0.49
CA GLU A 255 16.63 19.80 -1.70
C GLU A 255 17.71 18.82 -2.18
N ASP A 256 18.41 18.15 -1.26
CA ASP A 256 19.41 17.12 -1.56
C ASP A 256 18.83 15.90 -2.31
N ARG A 257 17.51 15.73 -2.29
CA ARG A 257 16.79 14.62 -2.94
C ARG A 257 16.07 15.04 -4.22
N LYS A 258 16.33 16.26 -4.74
CA LYS A 258 15.66 16.77 -5.93
C LYS A 258 15.89 15.92 -7.17
N ASP A 259 17.13 15.53 -7.46
CA ASP A 259 17.45 14.68 -8.62
C ASP A 259 16.75 13.31 -8.52
N TYR A 260 16.66 12.75 -7.30
CA TYR A 260 15.93 11.51 -7.04
C TYR A 260 14.44 11.65 -7.37
N ARG A 261 13.80 12.75 -6.94
CA ARG A 261 12.39 13.04 -7.21
C ARG A 261 12.13 13.33 -8.69
N ASP A 262 12.94 14.16 -9.32
CA ASP A 262 12.78 14.53 -10.74
C ASP A 262 12.91 13.31 -11.64
N ARG A 263 13.79 12.36 -11.29
CA ARG A 263 13.88 11.07 -11.96
C ARG A 263 12.59 10.25 -11.80
N ASN A 264 12.03 10.13 -10.59
CA ASN A 264 10.75 9.43 -10.40
C ASN A 264 9.63 10.11 -11.22
N LEU A 265 9.53 11.44 -11.17
CA LEU A 265 8.55 12.20 -11.95
C LEU A 265 8.72 12.00 -13.45
N SER A 266 9.95 11.82 -13.94
CA SER A 266 10.22 11.57 -15.37
C SER A 266 9.55 10.29 -15.89
N PHE A 267 9.33 9.29 -15.02
CA PHE A 267 8.64 8.05 -15.39
C PHE A 267 7.13 8.26 -15.54
N GLN A 268 6.56 9.16 -14.71
CA GLN A 268 5.12 9.40 -14.62
C GLN A 268 4.56 10.14 -15.85
N ARG A 269 3.29 9.86 -16.18
CA ARG A 269 2.48 10.61 -17.15
C ARG A 269 2.26 12.04 -16.65
N ASN A 270 2.18 13.02 -17.58
CA ASN A 270 2.18 14.46 -17.28
C ASN A 270 1.25 14.87 -16.12
N PHE A 271 -0.02 14.47 -16.14
CA PHE A 271 -0.97 14.86 -15.09
C PHE A 271 -0.84 14.04 -13.79
N HIS A 272 -0.29 12.82 -13.84
CA HIS A 272 0.02 12.05 -12.63
C HIS A 272 1.11 12.74 -11.80
N ARG A 273 2.06 13.42 -12.45
CA ARG A 273 3.08 14.23 -11.77
C ARG A 273 2.46 15.28 -10.86
N VAL A 274 1.41 15.94 -11.32
CA VAL A 274 0.74 17.01 -10.56
C VAL A 274 0.07 16.44 -9.31
N ALA A 275 -0.59 15.29 -9.42
CA ALA A 275 -1.22 14.63 -8.28
C ALA A 275 -0.18 14.11 -7.27
N LEU A 276 0.89 13.47 -7.75
CA LEU A 276 2.02 13.01 -6.93
C LEU A 276 2.71 14.17 -6.20
N THR A 277 3.05 15.25 -6.91
CA THR A 277 3.67 16.43 -6.29
C THR A 277 2.77 17.01 -5.21
N ARG A 278 1.46 17.09 -5.44
CA ARG A 278 0.52 17.59 -4.42
C ARG A 278 0.50 16.71 -3.17
N PHE A 279 0.44 15.39 -3.32
CA PHE A 279 0.55 14.47 -2.19
C PHE A 279 1.91 14.59 -1.49
N ARG A 280 3.01 14.83 -2.20
CA ARG A 280 4.33 15.09 -1.59
C ARG A 280 4.35 16.43 -0.85
N GLU A 281 3.59 17.42 -1.29
CA GLU A 281 3.49 18.73 -0.64
C GLU A 281 2.64 18.71 0.63
N ASP A 282 1.45 18.11 0.61
CA ASP A 282 0.48 18.17 1.72
C ASP A 282 0.33 16.87 2.51
N GLY A 283 0.73 15.74 1.94
CA GLY A 283 0.58 14.43 2.57
C GLY A 283 -0.86 13.97 2.73
N LEU A 284 -1.82 14.49 1.96
CA LEU A 284 -3.23 14.13 2.06
C LEU A 284 -3.64 13.23 0.88
N LEU A 285 -4.09 12.01 1.19
CA LEU A 285 -4.65 11.12 0.18
C LEU A 285 -6.12 11.51 -0.07
N LEU A 286 -6.34 12.35 -1.07
CA LEU A 286 -7.66 12.87 -1.43
C LEU A 286 -7.80 13.02 -2.96
N PRO A 287 -9.03 13.03 -3.49
CA PRO A 287 -9.28 13.57 -4.81
C PRO A 287 -8.70 14.98 -4.94
N PHE A 288 -8.12 15.29 -6.09
CA PHE A 288 -7.36 16.51 -6.32
C PHE A 288 -8.21 17.76 -6.04
N GLY A 289 -9.49 17.73 -6.37
CA GLY A 289 -10.41 18.86 -6.15
C GLY A 289 -10.87 19.04 -4.69
N THR A 290 -10.58 18.11 -3.78
CA THR A 290 -11.17 18.15 -2.43
C THR A 290 -10.60 19.31 -1.60
N PRO A 291 -11.46 20.10 -0.91
CA PRO A 291 -11.02 21.09 0.05
C PRO A 291 -10.15 20.49 1.16
N ARG A 292 -9.19 21.27 1.64
CA ARG A 292 -8.20 20.83 2.66
C ARG A 292 -8.37 21.53 4.00
N ALA A 293 -9.26 22.51 4.07
CA ALA A 293 -9.44 23.37 5.25
C ALA A 293 -9.86 22.59 6.51
N ASP A 294 -10.49 21.43 6.33
CA ASP A 294 -10.96 20.60 7.44
C ASP A 294 -9.84 19.75 8.07
N PHE A 295 -8.69 19.62 7.41
CA PHE A 295 -7.56 18.82 7.87
C PHE A 295 -6.61 19.66 8.73
N LYS A 296 -6.79 19.60 10.04
CA LYS A 296 -6.15 20.52 11.01
C LYS A 296 -5.33 19.83 12.08
N HIS A 297 -5.54 18.53 12.29
CA HIS A 297 -4.92 17.82 13.39
C HIS A 297 -3.85 16.88 12.85
N PRO A 298 -2.61 16.91 13.33
CA PRO A 298 -1.63 15.90 12.96
C PRO A 298 -2.15 14.51 13.22
N ASN A 299 -1.99 13.64 12.23
CA ASN A 299 -2.28 12.25 12.43
C ASN A 299 -1.21 11.68 13.40
N PRO A 300 -1.59 11.11 14.56
CA PRO A 300 -0.63 10.65 15.58
C PRO A 300 0.23 9.46 15.13
N GLN A 301 -0.09 8.83 14.00
CA GLN A 301 0.77 7.83 13.38
C GLN A 301 2.12 8.45 12.97
N THR A 302 3.24 7.77 13.19
CA THR A 302 4.60 8.29 12.94
C THR A 302 4.79 8.79 11.50
N TRP A 303 5.03 10.08 11.25
CA TRP A 303 5.18 10.65 9.89
C TRP A 303 6.58 10.75 9.27
N PRO A 304 7.73 10.64 9.97
CA PRO A 304 8.98 10.48 9.24
C PRO A 304 8.94 9.08 8.60
N MET A 305 8.82 9.06 7.27
CA MET A 305 8.79 7.91 6.37
C MET A 305 9.97 8.00 5.39
N PRO A 306 10.30 6.95 4.63
CA PRO A 306 11.22 7.09 3.50
C PRO A 306 10.73 8.16 2.52
N ASP A 307 11.65 8.93 1.95
CA ASP A 307 11.32 10.01 1.00
C ASP A 307 10.58 9.56 -0.25
N ASN A 308 10.69 8.26 -0.58
CA ASN A 308 10.05 7.61 -1.70
C ASN A 308 8.72 6.90 -1.37
N ALA A 309 8.32 6.80 -0.10
CA ALA A 309 7.15 6.01 0.27
C ALA A 309 5.85 6.60 -0.33
N ASP A 310 5.01 5.74 -0.90
CA ASP A 310 3.84 6.11 -1.72
C ASP A 310 2.68 5.15 -1.44
N PRO A 311 1.48 5.63 -1.13
CA PRO A 311 0.35 4.74 -0.84
C PRO A 311 -0.05 3.88 -2.04
N LEU A 312 0.24 4.32 -3.29
CA LEU A 312 -0.05 3.54 -4.49
C LEU A 312 0.68 2.18 -4.52
N SER A 313 1.83 2.06 -3.84
CA SER A 313 2.62 0.82 -3.79
C SER A 313 1.90 -0.34 -3.09
N GLY A 314 0.94 -0.03 -2.21
CA GLY A 314 0.18 -1.03 -1.45
C GLY A 314 -0.99 -1.65 -2.23
N TRP A 315 -1.28 -1.17 -3.45
CA TRP A 315 -2.54 -1.51 -4.15
C TRP A 315 -2.31 -1.87 -5.61
N SER A 316 -3.26 -2.63 -6.20
CA SER A 316 -3.21 -3.04 -7.60
C SER A 316 -3.23 -1.81 -8.52
N SER A 317 -2.11 -1.55 -9.20
CA SER A 317 -1.99 -0.41 -10.12
C SER A 317 -3.01 -0.48 -11.25
N LYS A 318 -3.42 -1.70 -11.66
CA LYS A 318 -4.47 -1.91 -12.65
C LYS A 318 -5.83 -1.50 -12.09
N ALA A 319 -6.24 -2.05 -10.95
CA ALA A 319 -7.55 -1.78 -10.35
C ALA A 319 -7.73 -0.29 -10.00
N VAL A 320 -6.69 0.34 -9.44
CA VAL A 320 -6.69 1.78 -9.17
C VAL A 320 -6.83 2.57 -10.48
N HIS A 321 -6.11 2.21 -11.55
CA HIS A 321 -6.22 2.92 -12.83
C HIS A 321 -7.61 2.78 -13.47
N GLU A 322 -8.23 1.61 -13.35
CA GLU A 322 -9.56 1.29 -13.89
C GLU A 322 -10.69 1.91 -13.06
N THR A 323 -10.42 2.32 -11.82
CA THR A 323 -11.41 2.97 -10.96
C THR A 323 -11.92 4.27 -11.59
N SER A 324 -13.24 4.33 -11.81
CA SER A 324 -13.91 5.50 -12.37
C SER A 324 -14.15 6.57 -11.31
N ILE A 325 -13.71 7.79 -11.58
CA ILE A 325 -13.97 8.98 -10.76
C ILE A 325 -14.63 10.10 -11.59
N GLY A 326 -15.34 9.71 -12.64
CA GLY A 326 -15.97 10.62 -13.59
C GLY A 326 -14.93 11.29 -14.53
N PRO A 327 -15.05 12.61 -14.79
CA PRO A 327 -14.24 13.28 -15.82
C PRO A 327 -12.75 13.42 -15.43
N ALA A 328 -12.40 13.34 -14.15
CA ALA A 328 -11.03 13.51 -13.65
C ALA A 328 -10.14 12.27 -13.87
N LYS A 329 -10.14 11.69 -15.08
CA LYS A 329 -9.47 10.41 -15.41
C LYS A 329 -7.97 10.38 -15.09
N ALA A 330 -7.31 11.53 -14.98
CA ALA A 330 -5.90 11.66 -14.72
C ALA A 330 -5.53 11.89 -13.23
N ASP A 331 -6.52 11.99 -12.34
CA ASP A 331 -6.28 12.14 -10.90
C ASP A 331 -6.04 10.76 -10.25
N LEU A 332 -4.79 10.32 -10.28
CA LEU A 332 -4.38 8.99 -9.80
C LEU A 332 -4.62 8.80 -8.28
N TYR A 333 -4.43 9.86 -7.48
CA TYR A 333 -4.65 9.80 -6.03
C TYR A 333 -6.14 9.86 -5.69
N GLY A 334 -6.94 10.61 -6.46
CA GLY A 334 -8.40 10.53 -6.38
C GLY A 334 -8.94 9.16 -6.76
N LYS A 335 -8.37 8.51 -7.78
CA LYS A 335 -8.70 7.13 -8.14
C LYS A 335 -8.37 6.17 -7.00
N LEU A 336 -7.19 6.32 -6.39
CA LEU A 336 -6.82 5.51 -5.22
C LEU A 336 -7.81 5.74 -4.07
N PHE A 337 -8.13 6.98 -3.74
CA PHE A 337 -9.10 7.30 -2.67
C PHE A 337 -10.46 6.63 -2.92
N VAL A 338 -11.01 6.72 -4.13
CA VAL A 338 -12.30 6.11 -4.47
C VAL A 338 -12.23 4.59 -4.45
N TYR A 339 -11.14 4.00 -4.96
CA TYR A 339 -10.89 2.56 -4.90
C TYR A 339 -10.90 2.07 -3.44
N LEU A 340 -10.17 2.75 -2.56
CA LEU A 340 -10.11 2.41 -1.14
C LEU A 340 -11.46 2.57 -0.45
N ARG A 341 -12.20 3.66 -0.75
CA ARG A 341 -13.53 3.87 -0.19
C ARG A 341 -14.49 2.75 -0.59
N GLN A 342 -14.42 2.26 -1.84
CA GLN A 342 -15.23 1.12 -2.29
C GLN A 342 -14.82 -0.18 -1.59
N LEU A 343 -13.52 -0.46 -1.50
CA LEU A 343 -13.00 -1.65 -0.83
C LEU A 343 -13.35 -1.66 0.67
N LEU A 344 -13.17 -0.54 1.35
CA LEU A 344 -13.47 -0.40 2.77
C LEU A 344 -14.98 -0.49 3.04
N ARG A 345 -15.83 0.05 2.16
CA ARG A 345 -17.28 -0.16 2.24
C ARG A 345 -17.64 -1.65 2.15
N ALA A 346 -17.02 -2.38 1.21
CA ALA A 346 -17.24 -3.82 1.11
C ALA A 346 -16.77 -4.56 2.38
N PHE A 347 -15.60 -4.21 2.91
CA PHE A 347 -15.10 -4.74 4.19
C PHE A 347 -16.04 -4.43 5.37
N LEU A 348 -16.49 -3.19 5.52
CA LEU A 348 -17.42 -2.76 6.57
C LEU A 348 -18.79 -3.42 6.42
N HIS A 349 -19.26 -3.62 5.19
CA HIS A 349 -20.47 -4.40 4.93
C HIS A 349 -20.34 -5.84 5.41
N ARG A 350 -19.18 -6.49 5.19
CA ARG A 350 -18.90 -7.83 5.74
C ARG A 350 -18.87 -7.85 7.25
N LEU A 351 -18.30 -6.83 7.90
CA LEU A 351 -18.36 -6.69 9.36
C LEU A 351 -19.80 -6.56 9.87
N SER A 352 -20.69 -5.90 9.14
CA SER A 352 -22.09 -5.72 9.54
C SER A 352 -22.98 -6.95 9.28
N CYS A 353 -22.47 -7.98 8.59
CA CYS A 353 -23.21 -9.21 8.35
C CYS A 353 -23.33 -10.06 9.63
N LYS A 354 -24.32 -10.96 9.68
CA LYS A 354 -24.52 -11.91 10.80
C LYS A 354 -23.47 -13.02 10.90
N GLN A 355 -22.44 -12.97 10.06
CA GLN A 355 -21.35 -13.94 10.07
C GLN A 355 -20.45 -13.69 11.28
N GLN A 356 -20.00 -14.77 11.93
CA GLN A 356 -19.04 -14.64 13.01
C GLN A 356 -17.66 -14.26 12.46
N LEU A 357 -17.10 -13.14 12.91
CA LEU A 357 -15.80 -12.65 12.47
C LEU A 357 -14.94 -12.23 13.68
N SER A 358 -13.85 -12.94 13.93
CA SER A 358 -12.94 -12.66 15.05
C SER A 358 -11.56 -12.26 14.56
N PHE A 359 -10.98 -11.26 15.22
CA PHE A 359 -9.61 -10.82 15.01
C PHE A 359 -8.79 -11.09 16.26
N CYS A 360 -7.61 -11.68 16.11
CA CYS A 360 -6.63 -11.82 17.17
C CYS A 360 -5.31 -11.20 16.74
N MET A 361 -4.78 -10.28 17.54
CA MET A 361 -3.59 -9.50 17.22
C MET A 361 -2.47 -9.71 18.24
N TYR A 362 -1.25 -9.83 17.73
CA TYR A 362 -0.01 -9.96 18.50
C TYR A 362 1.03 -8.94 18.06
N ASN A 363 1.97 -8.63 18.95
CA ASN A 363 3.16 -7.84 18.64
C ASN A 363 4.42 -8.62 19.05
N VAL A 364 4.85 -9.55 18.20
CA VAL A 364 6.06 -10.36 18.39
C VAL A 364 6.77 -10.60 17.07
N ASP A 365 8.03 -11.02 17.15
CA ASP A 365 8.74 -11.52 15.97
C ASP A 365 8.04 -12.78 15.43
N ALA A 366 7.88 -12.88 14.11
CA ALA A 366 7.17 -14.00 13.48
C ALA A 366 7.84 -15.36 13.79
N SER A 367 9.14 -15.38 14.07
CA SER A 367 9.89 -16.60 14.43
C SER A 367 9.48 -17.21 15.77
N VAL A 368 8.94 -16.41 16.70
CA VAL A 368 8.49 -16.87 18.03
C VAL A 368 6.96 -16.87 18.17
N LEU A 369 6.23 -16.48 17.12
CA LEU A 369 4.77 -16.38 17.15
C LEU A 369 4.10 -17.71 17.54
N GLY A 370 4.70 -18.84 17.17
CA GLY A 370 4.20 -20.18 17.51
C GLY A 370 4.06 -20.43 19.02
N ASP A 371 4.85 -19.73 19.86
CA ASP A 371 4.79 -19.87 21.32
C ASP A 371 3.59 -19.13 21.94
N TYR A 372 2.95 -18.23 21.19
CA TYR A 372 1.87 -17.35 21.65
C TYR A 372 0.50 -17.66 21.04
N VAL A 373 0.50 -18.30 19.87
CA VAL A 373 -0.71 -18.64 19.12
C VAL A 373 -1.32 -19.90 19.73
N GLU A 374 -2.60 -19.83 20.08
CA GLU A 374 -3.32 -20.96 20.65
C GLU A 374 -3.50 -22.08 19.60
N ALA A 375 -3.36 -23.33 20.03
CA ALA A 375 -3.53 -24.46 19.13
C ALA A 375 -4.91 -24.43 18.46
N GLY A 376 -4.92 -24.41 17.13
CA GLY A 376 -6.16 -24.36 16.34
C GLY A 376 -6.68 -22.97 16.02
N SER A 377 -6.05 -21.86 16.44
CA SER A 377 -6.51 -20.50 16.10
C SER A 377 -6.18 -20.06 14.66
N CYS A 378 -5.43 -20.87 13.93
CA CYS A 378 -5.17 -20.71 12.50
C CYS A 378 -5.17 -22.06 11.80
N SER A 379 -5.48 -22.07 10.50
CA SER A 379 -5.35 -23.28 9.69
C SER A 379 -3.87 -23.59 9.55
N ARG A 380 -3.47 -24.78 9.98
CA ARG A 380 -2.10 -25.27 9.81
C ARG A 380 -1.92 -25.74 8.37
N ILE A 381 -0.68 -25.68 7.89
CA ILE A 381 -0.30 -26.43 6.70
C ILE A 381 -0.33 -27.91 7.11
N GLU A 382 -1.44 -28.57 6.83
CA GLU A 382 -1.68 -29.98 7.15
C GLU A 382 -1.45 -30.85 5.92
N SER A 383 -1.36 -32.17 6.12
CA SER A 383 -1.20 -33.12 5.02
C SER A 383 -2.35 -32.96 4.01
N PRO A 384 -2.13 -33.22 2.71
CA PRO A 384 -3.18 -33.08 1.70
C PRO A 384 -4.44 -33.93 2.00
N GLU A 385 -4.30 -35.04 2.72
CA GLU A 385 -5.42 -35.88 3.17
C GLU A 385 -6.25 -35.21 4.27
N THR A 386 -5.63 -34.35 5.07
CA THR A 386 -6.27 -33.65 6.19
C THR A 386 -6.82 -32.29 5.76
N ASN A 387 -6.06 -31.53 4.98
CA ASN A 387 -6.49 -30.27 4.38
C ASN A 387 -5.74 -30.01 3.08
N SER A 388 -6.37 -30.37 1.96
CA SER A 388 -5.79 -30.18 0.62
C SER A 388 -5.63 -28.71 0.19
N HIS A 389 -6.27 -27.77 0.90
CA HIS A 389 -6.29 -26.34 0.55
C HIS A 389 -5.24 -25.52 1.33
N ALA A 390 -4.69 -26.07 2.42
CA ALA A 390 -3.77 -25.33 3.28
C ALA A 390 -2.50 -24.91 2.52
N THR A 391 -2.29 -23.60 2.42
CA THR A 391 -1.17 -22.99 1.69
C THR A 391 -0.48 -21.94 2.56
N LEU A 392 0.85 -22.01 2.65
CA LEU A 392 1.66 -20.92 3.19
C LEU A 392 2.23 -20.09 2.05
N ILE A 393 2.05 -18.78 2.14
CA ILE A 393 2.53 -17.81 1.16
C ILE A 393 3.71 -17.04 1.77
N THR A 394 4.83 -17.03 1.07
CA THR A 394 6.04 -16.30 1.47
C THR A 394 6.48 -15.36 0.34
N LEU A 395 7.04 -14.21 0.69
CA LEU A 395 7.48 -13.19 -0.25
C LEU A 395 8.98 -12.92 -0.06
N PHE A 396 9.74 -13.05 -1.15
CA PHE A 396 11.15 -12.72 -1.22
C PHE A 396 11.34 -11.49 -2.09
N MET A 397 11.50 -10.32 -1.47
CA MET A 397 11.65 -9.05 -2.19
C MET A 397 13.09 -8.80 -2.68
N ASN A 398 14.09 -9.35 -1.97
CA ASN A 398 15.50 -9.03 -2.18
C ASN A 398 16.33 -10.18 -2.75
N ALA A 399 15.77 -11.39 -2.87
CA ALA A 399 16.51 -12.61 -3.23
C ALA A 399 17.29 -12.48 -4.56
N VAL A 400 16.72 -11.80 -5.56
CA VAL A 400 17.35 -11.58 -6.87
C VAL A 400 18.54 -10.61 -6.80
N GLU A 401 18.50 -9.62 -5.91
CA GLU A 401 19.61 -8.68 -5.72
C GLU A 401 20.69 -9.27 -4.82
N GLU A 402 20.30 -9.98 -3.76
CA GLU A 402 21.23 -10.63 -2.83
C GLU A 402 22.17 -11.60 -3.53
N ILE A 403 21.66 -12.36 -4.53
CA ILE A 403 22.52 -13.30 -5.26
C ILE A 403 23.59 -12.61 -6.10
N LYS A 404 23.35 -11.36 -6.58
CA LYS A 404 24.34 -10.62 -7.38
C LYS A 404 25.60 -10.31 -6.60
N HIS A 405 25.49 -10.08 -5.28
CA HIS A 405 26.67 -9.83 -4.44
C HIS A 405 27.59 -11.04 -4.30
N PHE A 406 27.12 -12.23 -4.67
CA PHE A 406 27.86 -13.48 -4.58
C PHE A 406 28.40 -13.97 -5.93
N ASP A 407 27.93 -13.38 -7.02
CA ASP A 407 28.34 -13.74 -8.37
C ASP A 407 29.39 -12.75 -8.85
N ALA A 408 30.56 -13.25 -9.27
CA ALA A 408 31.58 -12.44 -9.96
C ALA A 408 31.16 -12.10 -11.40
N ASP A 409 30.01 -12.60 -11.87
CA ASP A 409 29.42 -12.21 -13.14
C ASP A 409 28.95 -10.76 -13.03
N GLY A 410 29.81 -9.87 -13.53
CA GLY A 410 29.50 -8.45 -13.65
C GLY A 410 28.15 -8.27 -14.34
N ASP A 411 27.30 -7.44 -13.74
CA ASP A 411 26.18 -6.84 -14.46
C ASP A 411 26.81 -6.09 -15.63
N THR A 412 26.86 -6.74 -16.79
CA THR A 412 27.17 -6.06 -18.05
C THR A 412 26.12 -4.96 -18.10
N GLY A 413 26.55 -3.70 -17.96
CA GLY A 413 25.65 -2.57 -17.86
C GLY A 413 24.76 -2.42 -19.09
N LEU A 414 24.60 -1.21 -19.60
CA LEU A 414 23.80 -1.02 -20.82
C LEU A 414 24.54 -1.57 -22.03
N SER A 415 24.30 -2.85 -22.33
CA SER A 415 24.64 -3.43 -23.61
C SER A 415 23.47 -3.22 -24.55
N SER A 416 23.70 -2.53 -25.66
CA SER A 416 22.72 -2.43 -26.76
C SER A 416 22.39 -3.79 -27.37
N GLN A 417 23.15 -4.84 -27.03
CA GLN A 417 22.90 -6.22 -27.43
C GLN A 417 22.04 -7.02 -26.42
N ASP A 418 21.76 -6.49 -25.22
CA ASP A 418 20.88 -7.17 -24.25
C ASP A 418 19.45 -7.29 -24.85
N PRO A 419 18.93 -8.52 -25.04
CA PRO A 419 17.60 -8.73 -25.62
C PRO A 419 16.48 -8.09 -24.79
N ASN A 420 16.65 -7.95 -23.47
CA ASN A 420 15.70 -7.26 -22.60
C ASN A 420 15.68 -5.76 -22.89
N ILE A 421 16.85 -5.16 -23.11
CA ILE A 421 16.95 -3.75 -23.47
C ILE A 421 16.30 -3.51 -24.84
N LYS A 422 16.57 -4.37 -25.83
CA LYS A 422 15.90 -4.30 -27.15
C LYS A 422 14.38 -4.35 -27.01
N ARG A 423 13.85 -5.27 -26.20
CA ARG A 423 12.41 -5.38 -25.91
C ARG A 423 11.85 -4.12 -25.24
N VAL A 424 12.58 -3.51 -24.30
CA VAL A 424 12.16 -2.26 -23.63
C VAL A 424 12.11 -1.09 -24.61
N LEU A 425 13.08 -1.00 -25.52
CA LEU A 425 13.16 0.10 -26.51
C LEU A 425 11.93 0.15 -27.43
N GLU A 426 11.26 -0.98 -27.68
CA GLU A 426 10.02 -1.02 -28.46
C GLU A 426 8.88 -0.20 -27.83
N TYR A 427 8.88 -0.02 -26.50
CA TYR A 427 7.85 0.73 -25.77
C TYR A 427 8.20 2.22 -25.59
N LEU A 428 9.35 2.66 -26.09
CA LEU A 428 9.83 4.03 -25.95
C LEU A 428 9.69 4.81 -27.27
N PRO A 429 9.33 6.11 -27.22
CA PRO A 429 9.24 6.93 -28.42
C PRO A 429 10.59 7.04 -29.15
N ALA A 430 10.59 6.95 -30.48
CA ALA A 430 11.80 7.06 -31.31
C ALA A 430 12.60 8.37 -31.07
N SER A 431 11.91 9.46 -30.71
CA SER A 431 12.52 10.76 -30.37
C SER A 431 13.32 10.76 -29.05
N GLN A 432 13.26 9.68 -28.26
CA GLN A 432 13.93 9.56 -26.97
C GLN A 432 15.19 8.66 -27.04
N MET A 433 15.55 8.08 -28.21
CA MET A 433 16.60 7.07 -28.33
C MET A 433 18.05 7.52 -28.06
N SER A 434 18.31 8.80 -27.73
CA SER A 434 19.64 9.23 -27.28
C SER A 434 19.90 8.81 -25.84
N LEU A 435 20.47 7.61 -25.66
CA LEU A 435 20.86 7.04 -24.38
C LEU A 435 22.20 7.61 -23.89
N SER A 436 22.27 8.94 -23.70
CA SER A 436 23.37 9.52 -22.94
C SER A 436 23.37 8.92 -21.52
N PRO A 437 24.54 8.57 -20.93
CA PRO A 437 24.67 8.18 -19.52
C PRO A 437 24.00 9.14 -18.53
N THR A 438 23.81 10.40 -18.94
CA THR A 438 23.19 11.46 -18.15
C THR A 438 21.69 11.65 -18.39
N SER A 439 21.10 10.89 -19.31
CA SER A 439 19.68 10.99 -19.64
C SER A 439 18.81 10.33 -18.56
N PRO A 440 17.76 11.00 -18.03
CA PRO A 440 16.79 10.36 -17.14
C PRO A 440 16.14 9.10 -17.73
N LEU A 441 16.09 9.02 -19.07
CA LEU A 441 15.57 7.86 -19.79
C LEU A 441 16.36 6.58 -19.49
N ILE A 442 17.66 6.69 -19.20
CA ILE A 442 18.51 5.54 -18.93
C ILE A 442 18.01 4.77 -17.70
N PHE A 443 17.58 5.49 -16.68
CA PHE A 443 17.00 4.89 -15.48
C PHE A 443 15.63 4.28 -15.77
N LYS A 444 14.84 4.88 -16.66
CA LYS A 444 13.56 4.30 -17.09
C LYS A 444 13.80 2.96 -17.80
N VAL A 445 14.81 2.91 -18.67
CA VAL A 445 15.20 1.69 -19.40
C VAL A 445 15.69 0.61 -18.43
N LEU A 446 16.53 0.97 -17.46
CA LEU A 446 17.03 0.02 -16.46
C LEU A 446 15.92 -0.54 -15.57
N THR A 447 15.01 0.31 -15.06
CA THR A 447 13.83 -0.15 -14.31
C THR A 447 12.93 -1.03 -15.17
N ALA A 448 12.70 -0.65 -16.43
CA ALA A 448 11.88 -1.42 -17.35
C ALA A 448 12.52 -2.77 -17.76
N ARG A 449 13.85 -2.85 -17.80
CA ARG A 449 14.60 -4.11 -18.05
C ARG A 449 14.19 -5.17 -17.02
N ASP A 450 14.06 -4.77 -15.76
CA ASP A 450 13.67 -5.69 -14.69
C ASP A 450 12.23 -6.19 -14.81
N CYS A 451 11.34 -5.41 -15.44
CA CYS A 451 9.96 -5.80 -15.74
C CYS A 451 9.89 -6.92 -16.79
N VAL A 452 10.88 -7.01 -17.70
CA VAL A 452 10.89 -7.98 -18.81
C VAL A 452 11.87 -9.15 -18.63
N ALA A 453 12.89 -9.00 -17.79
CA ALA A 453 13.94 -9.99 -17.58
C ALA A 453 13.38 -11.31 -17.02
N ASN A 454 14.04 -12.44 -17.25
CA ASN A 454 13.74 -13.68 -16.51
C ASN A 454 14.63 -13.76 -15.26
N HIS A 455 14.01 -13.83 -14.09
CA HIS A 455 14.72 -13.90 -12.80
C HIS A 455 14.79 -15.32 -12.21
N ASP A 456 14.19 -16.33 -12.86
CA ASP A 456 14.11 -17.71 -12.36
C ASP A 456 15.50 -18.29 -12.07
N ASN A 457 16.47 -18.12 -12.98
CA ASN A 457 17.82 -18.64 -12.79
C ASN A 457 18.49 -18.06 -11.53
N ARG A 458 18.34 -16.75 -11.31
CA ARG A 458 18.87 -16.06 -10.13
C ARG A 458 18.17 -16.54 -8.85
N PHE A 459 16.85 -16.68 -8.90
CA PHE A 459 16.10 -17.19 -7.76
C PHE A 459 16.43 -18.66 -7.46
N ASN A 460 16.61 -19.52 -8.46
CA ASN A 460 16.99 -20.92 -8.25
C ASN A 460 18.37 -21.08 -7.60
N ARG A 461 19.31 -20.18 -7.93
CA ARG A 461 20.60 -20.09 -7.24
C ARG A 461 20.43 -19.67 -5.78
N TYR A 462 19.56 -18.70 -5.52
CA TYR A 462 19.20 -18.30 -4.16
C TYR A 462 18.63 -19.48 -3.35
N VAL A 463 17.63 -20.18 -3.91
CA VAL A 463 17.00 -21.39 -3.33
C VAL A 463 18.04 -22.44 -2.97
N THR A 464 19.00 -22.71 -3.87
CA THR A 464 20.07 -23.69 -3.66
C THR A 464 21.03 -23.22 -2.56
N LYS A 465 21.48 -21.97 -2.64
CA LYS A 465 22.46 -21.38 -1.72
C LYS A 465 21.95 -21.32 -0.28
N PHE A 466 20.69 -20.94 -0.10
CA PHE A 466 20.06 -20.82 1.22
C PHE A 466 19.33 -22.10 1.66
N GLY A 467 19.53 -23.22 0.97
CA GLY A 467 19.17 -24.55 1.45
C GLY A 467 17.66 -24.80 1.59
N PHE A 468 16.83 -24.24 0.72
CA PHE A 468 15.37 -24.38 0.83
C PHE A 468 14.88 -25.83 0.84
N ALA A 469 15.54 -26.72 0.09
CA ALA A 469 15.17 -28.14 0.09
C ALA A 469 15.29 -28.76 1.49
N LYS A 470 16.39 -28.46 2.20
CA LYS A 470 16.63 -28.93 3.57
C LYS A 470 15.64 -28.30 4.55
N ALA A 471 15.43 -26.98 4.46
CA ALA A 471 14.47 -26.30 5.32
C ALA A 471 13.03 -26.80 5.12
N ALA A 472 12.66 -27.12 3.88
CA ALA A 472 11.36 -27.69 3.56
C ALA A 472 11.21 -29.11 4.12
N GLU A 473 12.24 -29.96 3.99
CA GLU A 473 12.27 -31.30 4.57
C GLU A 473 12.13 -31.26 6.09
N GLU A 474 12.91 -30.43 6.78
CA GLU A 474 12.85 -30.23 8.24
C GLU A 474 11.46 -29.72 8.68
N ALA A 475 10.85 -28.86 7.87
CA ALA A 475 9.51 -28.37 8.11
C ALA A 475 8.41 -29.35 7.70
N GLY A 476 8.71 -30.50 7.08
CA GLY A 476 7.73 -31.42 6.50
C GLY A 476 6.85 -30.76 5.43
N ALA A 477 7.44 -29.88 4.63
CA ALA A 477 6.76 -29.10 3.61
C ALA A 477 7.46 -29.24 2.25
N ALA A 478 6.79 -28.80 1.19
CA ALA A 478 7.38 -28.66 -0.13
C ALA A 478 6.94 -27.34 -0.77
N MET A 479 7.89 -26.73 -1.47
CA MET A 479 7.59 -25.62 -2.37
C MET A 479 6.67 -26.12 -3.49
N LYS A 480 5.53 -25.45 -3.69
CA LYS A 480 4.65 -25.76 -4.81
C LYS A 480 5.34 -25.44 -6.12
N LYS A 481 5.18 -26.35 -7.10
CA LYS A 481 5.67 -26.12 -8.45
C LYS A 481 4.99 -24.90 -9.06
N ASP A 482 3.67 -24.78 -8.90
CA ASP A 482 2.86 -23.68 -9.41
C ASP A 482 2.07 -23.04 -8.27
N ASN A 483 1.92 -21.73 -8.35
CA ASN A 483 1.19 -20.94 -7.35
C ASN A 483 -0.27 -20.80 -7.77
N ASN A 484 -1.19 -20.86 -6.81
CA ASN A 484 -2.63 -20.75 -7.06
C ASN A 484 -3.21 -19.43 -6.56
N VAL A 485 -2.60 -18.80 -5.55
CA VAL A 485 -3.08 -17.57 -4.94
C VAL A 485 -2.38 -16.36 -5.55
N VAL A 486 -1.04 -16.33 -5.52
CA VAL A 486 -0.28 -15.20 -6.05
C VAL A 486 0.69 -15.70 -7.11
N GLU A 487 0.66 -15.12 -8.31
CA GLU A 487 1.62 -15.45 -9.37
C GLU A 487 3.07 -15.39 -8.86
N LYS A 488 3.93 -16.25 -9.42
CA LYS A 488 5.33 -16.36 -9.02
C LYS A 488 6.09 -15.03 -9.07
N TRP A 489 5.80 -14.25 -10.12
CA TRP A 489 6.41 -12.97 -10.46
C TRP A 489 5.32 -12.00 -10.93
N PRO A 490 4.49 -11.48 -10.02
CA PRO A 490 3.23 -10.81 -10.37
C PRO A 490 3.44 -9.46 -11.07
N PHE A 491 4.64 -8.89 -11.01
CA PHE A 491 4.98 -7.57 -11.54
C PHE A 491 5.82 -7.65 -12.82
N LYS A 492 5.77 -8.78 -13.52
CA LYS A 492 6.37 -8.93 -14.86
C LYS A 492 5.44 -8.39 -15.94
N LEU A 493 6.05 -7.86 -17.00
CA LEU A 493 5.34 -7.43 -18.19
C LEU A 493 4.79 -8.65 -18.95
N LYS A 494 3.46 -8.79 -18.97
CA LYS A 494 2.78 -9.95 -19.56
C LYS A 494 2.56 -9.77 -21.06
N LEU A 495 2.13 -8.58 -21.48
CA LEU A 495 1.82 -8.28 -22.87
C LEU A 495 3.08 -7.92 -23.66
N ARG A 496 3.11 -8.31 -24.93
CA ARG A 496 4.13 -7.92 -25.92
C ARG A 496 3.75 -6.63 -26.62
N HIS A 497 4.77 -5.92 -27.12
CA HIS A 497 4.56 -4.69 -27.86
C HIS A 497 3.61 -4.93 -29.05
N GLY A 498 2.70 -3.98 -29.29
CA GLY A 498 1.65 -4.11 -30.31
C GLY A 498 0.38 -4.86 -29.87
N GLN A 499 0.39 -5.59 -28.75
CA GLN A 499 -0.85 -6.17 -28.21
C GLN A 499 -1.74 -5.09 -27.58
N PRO A 500 -3.08 -5.21 -27.66
CA PRO A 500 -4.00 -4.28 -27.00
C PRO A 500 -3.69 -4.16 -25.50
N GLY A 501 -3.49 -2.92 -25.01
CA GLY A 501 -3.18 -2.64 -23.61
C GLY A 501 -1.72 -2.81 -23.18
N ALA A 502 -0.82 -3.25 -24.08
CA ALA A 502 0.58 -3.50 -23.73
C ALA A 502 1.33 -2.23 -23.26
N GLN A 503 1.09 -1.10 -23.91
CA GLN A 503 1.70 0.19 -23.51
C GLN A 503 1.21 0.64 -22.13
N ASP A 504 -0.08 0.45 -21.84
CA ASP A 504 -0.65 0.81 -20.54
C ASP A 504 -0.12 -0.09 -19.42
N GLU A 505 0.06 -1.40 -19.68
CA GLU A 505 0.72 -2.30 -18.73
C GLU A 505 2.17 -1.89 -18.46
N PHE A 506 2.94 -1.63 -19.52
CA PHE A 506 4.33 -1.18 -19.42
C PHE A 506 4.45 0.10 -18.59
N ASP A 507 3.66 1.12 -18.93
CA ASP A 507 3.67 2.39 -18.21
C ASP A 507 3.32 2.21 -16.73
N ARG A 508 2.33 1.36 -16.40
CA ARG A 508 1.95 1.09 -15.00
C ARG A 508 3.05 0.37 -14.21
N LEU A 509 3.74 -0.61 -14.81
CA LEU A 509 4.79 -1.37 -14.13
C LEU A 509 6.03 -0.50 -13.88
N VAL A 510 6.48 0.23 -14.89
CA VAL A 510 7.68 1.08 -14.80
C VAL A 510 7.49 2.26 -13.84
N CYS A 511 6.28 2.79 -13.75
CA CYS A 511 5.92 3.84 -12.80
C CYS A 511 5.51 3.31 -11.42
N GLY A 512 5.45 1.99 -11.26
CA GLY A 512 5.04 1.33 -10.01
C GLY A 512 6.12 1.43 -8.94
N GLY A 513 5.72 1.27 -7.68
CA GLY A 513 6.64 1.25 -6.53
C GLY A 513 7.37 -0.07 -6.31
N VAL A 514 7.10 -1.09 -7.15
CA VAL A 514 7.67 -2.44 -7.08
C VAL A 514 8.88 -2.58 -8.01
N SER A 515 9.83 -3.44 -7.64
CA SER A 515 11.09 -3.65 -8.37
C SER A 515 11.00 -4.65 -9.53
N SER A 516 9.87 -5.36 -9.64
CA SER A 516 9.67 -6.50 -10.56
C SER A 516 10.53 -7.73 -10.25
N LYS A 517 11.07 -7.79 -9.03
CA LYS A 517 11.91 -8.87 -8.48
C LYS A 517 11.31 -9.51 -7.24
N GLU A 518 10.10 -9.13 -6.88
CA GLU A 518 9.33 -9.72 -5.81
C GLU A 518 8.88 -11.14 -6.20
N ARG A 519 9.41 -12.14 -5.52
CA ARG A 519 9.09 -13.55 -5.74
C ARG A 519 8.14 -14.05 -4.66
N TYR A 520 6.97 -14.55 -5.07
CA TYR A 520 6.02 -15.22 -4.17
C TYR A 520 6.19 -16.73 -4.21
N VAL A 521 6.50 -17.36 -3.08
CA VAL A 521 6.58 -18.82 -2.99
C VAL A 521 5.43 -19.35 -2.16
N GLU A 522 4.71 -20.31 -2.72
CA GLU A 522 3.68 -21.05 -2.00
C GLU A 522 4.20 -22.42 -1.56
N TRP A 523 3.84 -22.81 -0.34
CA TRP A 523 4.25 -24.07 0.28
C TRP A 523 3.03 -24.89 0.66
N ARG A 524 3.19 -26.21 0.58
CA ARG A 524 2.22 -27.22 1.05
C ARG A 524 2.89 -28.21 1.99
N ARG A 525 2.12 -28.94 2.79
CA ARG A 525 2.64 -30.07 3.57
C ARG A 525 2.98 -31.23 2.62
N VAL A 526 3.96 -32.04 2.99
CA VAL A 526 4.28 -33.33 2.35
C VAL A 526 3.92 -34.47 3.28
#